data_AF-A0A945ZTI7-F1
#
_entry.id   AF-A0A945ZTI7-F1
#
_cell.length_a   1.000
_cell.length_b   1.000
_cell.length_c   1.000
_cell.angle_alpha   90.00
_cell.angle_beta   90.00
_cell.angle_gamma   90.00
#
_symmetry.space_group_name_H-M   'P 1'
#
loop_
_entity.id
_entity.type
_entity.pdbx_description
1 polymer ?
#
loop_
_entity_poly.entity_id
_entity_poly.type
_entity_poly.pdbx_seq_one_letter_code
_entity_poly.pdbx_strand_id
1 'polypeptide(L)' 'MDILFLIRSIIFLVAGLVTIIFPKELNNLKNRLLIRCGFKNRVKNEIKGYYQLGIVFILIAGILFIVSIKL' A
#
# COMPACT_ATOMS: atom_id res chain seq x y z
N MET A 1 18.91 -1.56 17.72
CA MET A 1 18.38 -0.93 16.50
C MET A 1 18.55 -1.89 15.32
N ASP A 2 17.51 -2.65 15.00
CA ASP A 2 17.53 -3.58 13.88
C ASP A 2 17.35 -2.89 12.53
N ILE A 3 18.45 -2.69 11.81
CA ILE A 3 18.48 -2.07 10.47
C ILE A 3 17.49 -2.73 9.50
N LEU A 4 17.28 -4.05 9.60
CA LEU A 4 16.32 -4.77 8.74
C LEU A 4 14.87 -4.32 8.98
N PHE A 5 14.49 -4.09 10.24
CA PHE A 5 13.16 -3.61 10.60
C PHE A 5 12.97 -2.14 10.20
N LEU A 6 14.02 -1.33 10.30
CA LEU A 6 14.02 0.04 9.82
C LEU A 6 13.77 0.11 8.30
N ILE A 7 14.50 -0.69 7.52
CA ILE A 7 14.33 -0.75 6.05
C ILE A 7 12.89 -1.18 5.70
N ARG A 8 12.36 -2.21 6.36
CA ARG A 8 10.97 -2.67 6.16
C ARG A 8 9.96 -1.58 6.49
N SER A 9 10.16 -0.86 7.60
CA SER A 9 9.31 0.27 7.99
C SER A 9 9.27 1.36 6.92
N ILE A 10 10.43 1.73 6.37
CA ILE A 10 10.53 2.75 5.31
C ILE A 10 9.80 2.28 4.05
N ILE A 11 9.98 1.01 3.64
CA ILE A 11 9.29 0.44 2.48
C ILE A 11 7.77 0.51 2.67
N PHE A 12 7.26 0.13 3.85
CA PHE A 12 5.83 0.20 4.17
C PHE A 12 5.30 1.64 4.18
N LEU A 13 6.09 2.59 4.69
CA LEU A 13 5.74 4.01 4.68
C LEU A 13 5.61 4.54 3.25
N VAL A 14 6.61 4.27 2.40
CA VAL A 14 6.61 4.70 0.99
C VAL A 14 5.45 4.05 0.23
N ALA A 15 5.22 2.75 0.44
CA ALA A 15 4.08 2.05 -0.15
C ALA A 15 2.74 2.66 0.29
N GLY A 16 2.58 2.97 1.57
CA GLY A 16 1.39 3.65 2.09
C GLY A 16 1.18 5.02 1.45
N LEU A 17 2.23 5.84 1.35
CA LEU A 17 2.17 7.15 0.71
C LEU A 17 1.76 7.07 -0.76
N VAL A 18 2.42 6.20 -1.54
CA VAL A 18 2.11 5.99 -2.96
C VAL A 18 0.67 5.55 -3.13
N THR A 19 0.17 4.69 -2.24
CA THR A 19 -1.22 4.21 -2.27
C THR A 19 -2.24 5.33 -2.04
N ILE A 20 -1.92 6.30 -1.17
CA ILE A 20 -2.79 7.46 -0.88
C ILE A 20 -2.70 8.54 -1.96
N ILE A 21 -1.52 8.77 -2.53
CA ILE A 21 -1.27 9.85 -3.50
C ILE A 21 -1.77 9.43 -4.90
N PHE A 22 -1.61 8.17 -5.27
CA PHE A 22 -1.93 7.66 -6.61
C PHE A 22 -3.03 6.58 -6.64
N PRO A 23 -4.16 6.73 -5.92
CA PRO A 23 -5.19 5.68 -5.85
C PRO A 23 -5.92 5.49 -7.19
N LYS A 24 -5.98 6.53 -8.02
CA LYS A 24 -6.54 6.46 -9.38
C LYS A 24 -5.66 5.63 -10.31
N GLU A 25 -4.34 5.85 -10.29
CA GLU A 25 -3.36 5.08 -11.07
C GLU A 25 -3.40 3.61 -10.66
N LEU A 26 -3.39 3.33 -9.36
CA LEU A 26 -3.48 1.97 -8.81
C LEU A 26 -4.77 1.26 -9.23
N ASN A 27 -5.91 1.95 -9.16
CA ASN A 27 -7.19 1.40 -9.59
C ASN A 27 -7.22 1.15 -11.11
N ASN A 28 -6.67 2.05 -11.92
CA ASN A 28 -6.57 1.90 -13.37
C ASN A 28 -5.63 0.73 -13.75
N LEU A 29 -4.51 0.58 -13.04
CA LEU A 29 -3.57 -0.51 -13.23
C LEU A 29 -4.21 -1.85 -12.87
N LYS A 30 -4.90 -1.94 -11.72
CA LYS A 30 -5.72 -3.10 -11.34
C LYS A 30 -6.74 -3.43 -12.42
N ASN A 31 -7.49 -2.44 -12.89
CA ASN A 31 -8.51 -2.66 -13.90
C ASN A 31 -7.92 -3.11 -15.24
N ARG A 32 -6.79 -2.56 -15.68
CA ARG A 32 -6.04 -3.03 -16.86
C ARG A 32 -5.61 -4.49 -16.70
N LEU A 33 -5.07 -4.87 -15.54
CA LEU A 33 -4.65 -6.25 -15.27
C LEU A 33 -5.84 -7.20 -15.25
N LEU A 34 -6.94 -6.84 -14.59
CA LEU A 34 -8.16 -7.64 -14.56
C LEU A 34 -8.74 -7.84 -15.97
N ILE A 35 -8.76 -6.79 -16.80
CA ILE A 35 -9.19 -6.89 -18.20
C ILE A 35 -8.25 -7.82 -18.98
N ARG A 36 -6.94 -7.67 -18.82
CA ARG A 36 -5.94 -8.50 -19.52
C ARG A 36 -6.02 -9.97 -19.11
N CYS A 37 -6.40 -10.24 -17.87
CA CYS A 37 -6.64 -11.60 -17.35
C CYS A 37 -8.06 -12.13 -17.60
N GLY A 38 -8.91 -11.42 -18.37
CA GLY A 38 -10.26 -11.88 -18.72
C GLY A 38 -11.34 -11.63 -17.66
N PHE A 39 -11.01 -10.98 -16.54
CA PHE A 39 -11.94 -10.68 -15.43
C PHE A 39 -12.66 -9.34 -15.60
N LYS A 40 -13.24 -9.08 -16.78
CA LYS A 40 -13.91 -7.81 -17.09
C LYS A 40 -15.07 -7.49 -16.14
N ASN A 41 -15.80 -8.50 -15.65
CA ASN A 41 -16.91 -8.31 -14.71
C ASN A 41 -16.47 -7.93 -13.28
N ARG A 42 -15.17 -8.02 -12.96
CA ARG A 42 -14.62 -7.64 -11.64
C ARG A 42 -13.99 -6.24 -11.62
N VAL A 43 -14.05 -5.53 -12.74
CA VAL A 43 -13.62 -4.13 -12.85
C VAL A 43 -14.56 -3.26 -12.02
N LYS A 44 -14.09 -2.81 -10.86
CA LYS A 44 -14.82 -1.89 -9.97
C LYS A 44 -13.93 -0.74 -9.56
N ASN A 45 -14.56 0.41 -9.35
CA ASN A 45 -13.89 1.61 -8.87
C ASN A 45 -13.72 1.54 -7.35
N GLU A 46 -12.52 1.18 -6.89
CA GLU A 46 -12.23 0.93 -5.47
C GLU A 46 -11.29 1.99 -4.87
N ILE A 47 -11.32 3.21 -5.41
CA ILE A 47 -10.46 4.34 -4.98
C ILE A 47 -10.53 4.56 -3.45
N LYS A 48 -11.71 4.47 -2.84
CA LYS A 48 -11.87 4.58 -1.38
C LYS A 48 -11.13 3.45 -0.63
N GLY A 49 -11.11 2.24 -1.18
CA GLY A 49 -10.38 1.11 -0.60
C GLY A 49 -8.87 1.32 -0.61
N TYR A 50 -8.33 1.98 -1.64
CA TYR A 50 -6.91 2.35 -1.69
C TYR A 50 -6.50 3.35 -0.61
N TYR A 51 -7.34 4.35 -0.31
CA TYR A 51 -7.09 5.24 0.83
C TYR A 51 -7.02 4.48 2.15
N GLN A 52 -7.95 3.56 2.37
CA GLN A 52 -7.98 2.73 3.58
C GLN A 52 -6.75 1.81 3.67
N LEU A 53 -6.34 1.20 2.56
CA LEU A 53 -5.11 0.38 2.47
C LEU A 53 -3.85 1.21 2.76
N GLY A 54 -3.78 2.44 2.22
CA GLY A 54 -2.67 3.34 2.47
C GLY A 54 -2.53 3.72 3.95
N ILE A 55 -3.65 4.01 4.63
CA ILE A 55 -3.67 4.27 6.08
C ILE A 55 -3.16 3.04 6.86
N VAL A 56 -3.60 1.84 6.50
CA VAL A 56 -3.14 0.59 7.13
C VAL A 56 -1.63 0.41 6.96
N PHE A 57 -1.08 0.67 5.78
CA PHE A 57 0.36 0.59 5.53
C PHE A 57 1.17 1.60 6.36
N ILE A 58 0.67 2.82 6.52
CA ILE A 58 1.30 3.83 7.41
C ILE A 58 1.29 3.36 8.87
N LEU A 59 0.18 2.75 9.31
CA LEU A 59 0.04 2.25 10.67
C LEU A 59 1.01 1.09 10.95
N ILE A 60 1.14 0.16 10.00
CA ILE A 60 2.13 -0.93 10.04
C ILE A 60 3.56 -0.37 10.06
N ALA A 61 3.85 0.65 9.24
CA ALA A 61 5.14 1.31 9.24
C ALA A 61 5.46 1.92 10.62
N GLY A 62 4.52 2.63 11.24
CA GLY A 62 4.71 3.19 12.58
C GLY A 62 5.02 2.13 13.64
N ILE A 63 4.32 0.98 13.62
CA ILE A 63 4.58 -0.13 14.54
C ILE A 63 5.98 -0.71 14.31
N LEU A 64 6.34 -0.99 13.05
CA LEU A 64 7.67 -1.51 12.70
C LEU A 64 8.79 -0.56 13.11
N PHE A 65 8.57 0.75 12.96
CA PHE A 65 9.51 1.77 13.37
C PHE A 65 9.74 1.78 14.88
N ILE A 66 8.66 1.73 15.68
CA ILE A 66 8.75 1.69 17.15
C ILE A 66 9.48 0.42 17.59
N VAL A 67 9.16 -0.73 17.00
CA VAL A 67 9.85 -2.00 17.30
C VAL A 67 11.34 -1.89 16.96
N SER A 68 11.68 -1.31 15.81
CA SER A 68 13.08 -1.15 15.38
C SER A 68 13.92 -0.23 16.27
N ILE A 69 13.29 0.70 17.00
CA ILE A 69 13.98 1.59 17.95
C ILE A 69 14.10 0.96 19.33
N LYS A 70 13.10 0.15 19.73
CA LYS A 70 13.02 -0.45 21.07
C LYS A 70 13.84 -1.74 21.20
N LEU A 71 14.11 -2.44 20.08
CA LEU A 71 15.08 -3.53 19.95
C LEU A 71 16.43 -2.98 19.47
#